data_AF-A0AB74TZD5-F1
#
_entry.id   AF-A0AB74TZD5-F1
#
_cell.length_a   1.000
_cell.length_b   1.000
_cell.length_c   1.000
_cell.angle_alpha   90.00
_cell.angle_beta   90.00
_cell.angle_gamma   90.00
#
_symmetry.space_group_name_H-M   'P 1'
#
loop_
_entity.id
_entity.type
_entity.pdbx_description
1 polymer ?
#
loop_
_entity_poly.entity_id
_entity_poly.type
_entity_poly.pdbx_seq_one_letter_code
_entity_poly.pdbx_strand_id
1 'polypeptide(L)'
;MIDERAWQKWAWDLANAIEKALAEQQEKIDDFEDILQKLKGEQVMIRHLIDDVIVWFHERNIAKGNGDGQVKKLLEEVYEFQEAHENSNDFEAKDGIGDILVVLIGYCLQRGWTIEECLQQAYDEIKTRQGHVNDEGIFVKECKDGQCKI
;
A
#
# COMPACT_ATOMS: atom_id res chain seq x y z
N MET A 1 52.45 -39.58 -1.95
CA MET A 1 52.39 -38.45 -1.00
C MET A 1 51.62 -37.34 -1.67
N ILE A 2 50.58 -36.81 -1.03
CA ILE A 2 49.89 -35.61 -1.52
C ILE A 2 50.84 -34.44 -1.31
N ASP A 3 51.03 -33.62 -2.34
CA ASP A 3 51.85 -32.41 -2.27
C ASP A 3 51.21 -31.42 -1.29
N GLU A 4 51.90 -31.15 -0.18
CA GLU A 4 51.45 -30.26 0.89
C GLU A 4 51.13 -28.85 0.36
N ARG A 5 51.86 -28.37 -0.66
CA ARG A 5 51.57 -27.08 -1.31
C ARG A 5 50.27 -27.09 -2.09
N ALA A 6 49.95 -28.21 -2.74
CA ALA A 6 48.70 -28.35 -3.49
C ALA A 6 47.48 -28.37 -2.56
N TRP A 7 47.58 -29.05 -1.41
CA TRP A 7 46.53 -29.05 -0.39
C TRP A 7 46.34 -27.67 0.25
N GLN A 8 47.44 -26.99 0.60
CA GLN A 8 47.39 -25.63 1.13
C GLN A 8 46.77 -24.64 0.15
N LYS A 9 47.14 -24.71 -1.14
CA LYS A 9 46.54 -23.87 -2.18
C LYS A 9 45.04 -24.14 -2.32
N TRP A 10 44.64 -25.41 -2.38
CA TRP A 10 43.22 -25.79 -2.48
C TRP A 10 42.41 -25.30 -1.28
N ALA A 11 42.95 -25.46 -0.06
CA ALA A 11 42.28 -25.01 1.16
C ALA A 11 42.12 -23.48 1.19
N TRP A 12 43.13 -22.74 0.75
CA TRP A 12 43.07 -21.28 0.63
C TRP A 12 42.08 -20.83 -0.44
N ASP A 13 42.08 -21.46 -1.62
CA ASP A 13 41.13 -21.17 -2.70
C ASP A 13 39.68 -21.45 -2.24
N LEU A 14 39.44 -22.54 -1.50
CA LEU A 14 38.13 -22.87 -0.93
C LEU A 14 37.69 -21.84 0.12
N ALA A 15 38.58 -21.44 1.03
CA ALA A 15 38.29 -20.44 2.05
C ALA A 15 37.87 -19.10 1.40
N ASN A 16 38.63 -18.63 0.41
CA ASN A 16 38.30 -17.40 -0.31
C ASN A 16 36.97 -17.50 -1.07
N ALA A 17 36.68 -18.65 -1.69
CA ALA A 17 35.43 -18.86 -2.39
C ALA A 17 34.23 -18.80 -1.41
N ILE A 18 34.39 -19.35 -0.21
CA ILE A 18 33.39 -19.29 0.86
C ILE A 18 33.22 -17.84 1.36
N GLU A 19 34.32 -17.13 1.64
CA GLU A 19 34.27 -15.74 2.08
C GLU A 19 33.58 -14.83 1.06
N LYS A 20 33.89 -15.02 -0.23
CA LYS A 20 33.24 -14.29 -1.31
C LYS A 20 31.74 -14.58 -1.35
N ALA A 21 31.34 -15.85 -1.29
CA ALA A 21 29.94 -16.23 -1.28
C ALA A 21 29.21 -15.67 -0.04
N LEU A 22 29.85 -15.65 1.13
CA LEU A 22 29.29 -15.04 2.34
C LEU A 22 29.10 -13.53 2.18
N ALA A 23 30.08 -12.82 1.62
CA ALA A 23 29.97 -11.38 1.33
C ALA A 23 28.82 -11.07 0.35
N GLU A 24 28.68 -11.86 -0.72
CA GLU A 24 27.58 -11.73 -1.68
C GLU A 24 26.20 -11.99 -1.04
N GLN A 25 26.12 -12.85 -0.01
CA GLN A 25 24.88 -13.04 0.75
C GLN A 25 24.63 -11.92 1.76
N GLN A 26 25.69 -11.40 2.40
CA GLN A 26 25.57 -10.28 3.34
C GLN A 26 25.06 -9.02 2.65
N GLU A 27 25.56 -8.71 1.45
CA GLU A 27 25.09 -7.56 0.67
C GLU A 27 23.58 -7.63 0.38
N LYS A 28 23.05 -8.83 0.10
CA LYS A 28 21.60 -9.04 -0.10
C LYS A 28 20.80 -8.87 1.18
N ILE A 29 21.37 -9.23 2.33
CA ILE A 29 20.73 -9.04 3.63
C ILE A 29 20.64 -7.54 3.93
N ASP A 30 21.73 -6.81 3.72
CA ASP A 30 21.79 -5.37 3.98
C ASP A 30 20.78 -4.60 3.10
N ASP A 31 20.69 -4.94 1.81
CA ASP A 31 19.67 -4.37 0.89
C ASP A 31 18.24 -4.64 1.38
N PHE A 32 17.99 -5.85 1.91
CA PHE A 32 16.68 -6.18 2.47
C PHE A 32 16.38 -5.40 3.76
N GLU A 33 17.37 -5.20 4.62
CA GLU A 33 17.22 -4.39 5.84
C GLU A 33 16.87 -2.94 5.53
N ASP A 34 17.50 -2.34 4.51
CA ASP A 34 17.19 -0.98 4.04
C ASP A 34 15.74 -0.87 3.53
N ILE A 35 15.28 -1.86 2.75
CA ILE A 35 13.88 -1.94 2.30
C ILE A 35 12.94 -2.03 3.50
N LEU A 36 13.22 -2.89 4.47
CA LEU A 36 12.40 -3.04 5.66
C LEU A 36 12.34 -1.75 6.49
N GLN A 37 13.45 -1.04 6.61
CA GLN A 37 13.51 0.22 7.34
C GLN A 37 12.69 1.30 6.64
N LYS A 38 12.77 1.37 5.30
CA LYS A 38 11.96 2.30 4.49
C LYS A 38 10.47 2.02 4.64
N LEU A 39 10.06 0.76 4.49
CA LEU A 39 8.65 0.34 4.65
C LEU A 39 8.12 0.66 6.05
N LYS A 40 8.92 0.44 7.11
CA LYS A 40 8.55 0.84 8.47
C LYS A 40 8.36 2.35 8.60
N GLY A 41 9.25 3.13 7.98
CA GLY A 41 9.13 4.59 7.95
C GLY A 41 7.85 5.06 7.27
N GLU A 42 7.55 4.54 6.09
CA GLU A 42 6.34 4.87 5.32
C GLU A 42 5.05 4.49 6.08
N GLN A 43 5.02 3.31 6.71
CA GLN A 43 3.91 2.87 7.56
C GLN A 43 3.64 3.81 8.74
N VAL A 44 4.70 4.31 9.39
CA VAL A 44 4.58 5.27 10.48
C VAL A 44 4.06 6.62 9.96
N MET A 45 4.50 7.07 8.79
CA MET A 45 4.07 8.33 8.19
C MET A 45 2.59 8.37 7.83
N ILE A 46 2.07 7.32 7.17
CA ILE A 46 0.64 7.28 6.81
C ILE A 46 -0.25 7.28 8.05
N ARG A 47 0.16 6.58 9.12
CA ARG A 47 -0.58 6.53 10.37
C ARG A 47 -0.67 7.91 11.03
N HIS A 48 0.44 8.65 11.08
CA HIS A 48 0.42 10.02 11.59
C HIS A 48 -0.51 10.94 10.80
N LEU A 49 -0.54 10.82 9.46
CA LEU A 49 -1.46 11.61 8.64
C LEU A 49 -2.93 11.28 8.91
N ILE A 50 -3.27 10.00 9.10
CA ILE A 50 -4.63 9.58 9.49
C ILE A 50 -4.99 10.16 10.86
N ASP A 51 -4.08 10.10 11.83
CA ASP A 51 -4.28 10.66 13.17
C ASP A 51 -4.49 12.19 13.11
N ASP A 52 -3.71 12.92 12.32
CA ASP A 52 -3.84 14.36 12.12
C ASP A 52 -5.21 14.73 11.51
N VAL A 53 -5.71 13.95 10.55
CA VAL A 53 -7.06 14.13 9.98
C VAL A 53 -8.13 13.89 11.04
N ILE A 54 -8.00 12.83 11.84
CA ILE A 54 -8.94 12.56 12.95
C ILE A 54 -8.98 13.72 13.93
N VAL A 55 -7.82 14.25 14.34
CA VAL A 55 -7.71 15.42 15.21
C VAL A 55 -8.41 16.62 14.57
N TRP A 56 -8.17 16.91 13.28
CA TRP A 56 -8.80 18.01 12.55
C TRP A 56 -10.34 17.94 12.59
N PHE A 57 -10.91 16.74 12.46
CA PHE A 57 -12.36 16.50 12.57
C PHE A 57 -12.89 16.74 13.99
N HIS A 58 -12.15 16.32 15.01
CA HIS A 58 -12.52 16.54 16.41
C HIS A 58 -12.49 18.02 16.79
N GLU A 59 -11.45 18.75 16.39
CA GLU A 59 -11.30 20.18 16.66
C GLU A 59 -12.46 21.02 16.09
N ARG A 60 -13.04 20.56 14.97
CA ARG A 60 -14.16 21.23 14.28
C ARG A 60 -15.53 20.71 14.70
N ASN A 61 -15.59 19.78 15.66
CA ASN A 61 -16.84 19.16 16.12
C ASN A 61 -17.64 18.47 15.01
N ILE A 62 -16.97 17.95 13.97
CA ILE A 62 -17.59 17.22 12.85
C ILE A 62 -17.31 15.71 12.88
N ALA A 63 -16.59 15.23 13.91
CA ALA A 63 -16.29 13.82 14.14
C ALA A 63 -17.51 12.94 14.46
N LYS A 64 -18.66 13.52 14.81
CA LYS A 64 -19.89 12.78 15.16
C LYS A 64 -20.98 13.06 14.14
N GLY A 65 -21.68 12.02 13.69
CA GLY A 65 -22.77 12.12 12.73
C GLY A 65 -23.28 10.76 12.31
N ASN A 66 -24.27 10.72 11.42
CA ASN A 66 -24.77 9.47 10.82
C ASN A 66 -24.05 9.11 9.49
N GLY A 67 -23.17 9.99 9.01
CA GLY A 67 -22.42 9.83 7.76
C GLY A 67 -23.06 10.49 6.54
N ASP A 68 -24.32 10.94 6.58
CA ASP A 68 -25.04 11.42 5.40
C ASP A 68 -24.34 12.63 4.75
N GLY A 69 -23.84 13.56 5.57
CA GLY A 69 -23.08 14.71 5.09
C GLY A 69 -21.77 14.32 4.42
N GLN A 70 -21.08 13.30 4.94
CA GLN A 70 -19.83 12.81 4.36
C GLN A 70 -20.07 12.05 3.05
N VAL A 71 -21.20 11.32 2.91
CA VAL A 71 -21.57 10.70 1.62
C VAL A 71 -21.84 11.77 0.56
N LYS A 72 -22.51 12.87 0.93
CA LYS A 72 -22.70 13.99 0.02
C LYS A 72 -21.37 14.61 -0.39
N LYS A 73 -20.48 14.88 0.58
CA LYS A 73 -19.17 15.45 0.32
C LYS A 73 -18.31 14.53 -0.55
N LEU A 74 -18.39 13.21 -0.35
CA LEU A 74 -17.68 12.22 -1.15
C LEU A 74 -18.06 12.32 -2.64
N LEU A 75 -19.34 12.49 -2.95
CA LEU A 75 -19.77 12.70 -4.33
C LEU A 75 -19.19 13.99 -4.91
N GLU A 76 -19.15 15.07 -4.12
CA GLU A 76 -18.51 16.34 -4.53
C GLU A 76 -17.03 16.12 -4.87
N GLU A 77 -16.24 15.49 -3.98
CA GLU A 77 -14.79 15.29 -4.23
C GLU A 77 -14.51 14.34 -5.40
N VAL A 78 -15.38 13.34 -5.64
CA VAL A 78 -15.27 12.46 -6.81
C VAL A 78 -15.47 13.23 -8.10
N TYR A 79 -16.39 14.19 -8.14
CA TYR A 79 -16.59 15.03 -9.32
C TYR A 79 -15.42 15.98 -9.56
N GLU A 80 -14.87 16.58 -8.50
CA GLU A 80 -13.68 17.44 -8.60
C GLU A 80 -12.46 16.65 -9.10
N PHE A 81 -12.25 15.43 -8.59
CA PHE A 81 -11.21 14.51 -9.09
C PHE A 81 -11.44 14.15 -10.56
N GLN A 82 -12.67 13.82 -10.95
CA GLN A 82 -13.00 13.47 -12.33
C GLN A 82 -12.71 14.64 -13.28
N GLU A 83 -13.15 15.85 -12.93
CA GLU A 83 -12.91 17.07 -13.72
C GLU A 83 -11.40 17.34 -13.85
N ALA A 84 -10.64 17.20 -12.76
CA ALA A 84 -9.19 17.36 -12.80
C ALA A 84 -8.51 16.34 -13.73
N HIS A 85 -8.96 15.07 -13.69
CA HIS A 85 -8.46 14.01 -14.55
C HIS A 85 -8.76 14.27 -16.03
N GLU A 86 -10.01 14.64 -16.36
CA GLU A 86 -10.43 14.97 -17.73
C GLU A 86 -9.64 16.14 -18.31
N ASN A 87 -9.25 17.09 -17.46
CA ASN A 87 -8.42 18.24 -17.83
C ASN A 87 -6.90 17.95 -17.81
N SER A 88 -6.47 16.70 -17.57
CA SER A 88 -5.06 16.31 -17.46
C SER A 88 -4.28 17.17 -16.44
N ASN A 89 -4.94 17.56 -15.35
CA ASN A 89 -4.36 18.39 -14.30
C ASN A 89 -3.90 17.50 -13.13
N ASP A 90 -2.68 16.98 -13.22
CA ASP A 90 -2.09 16.09 -12.22
C ASP A 90 -2.01 16.70 -10.80
N PHE A 91 -1.93 18.03 -10.70
CA PHE A 91 -1.87 18.71 -9.40
C PHE A 91 -3.21 18.61 -8.68
N GLU A 92 -4.29 19.03 -9.34
CA GLU A 92 -5.66 18.97 -8.80
C GLU A 92 -6.14 17.52 -8.66
N ALA A 93 -5.73 16.62 -9.57
CA ALA A 93 -6.08 15.21 -9.46
C ALA A 93 -5.48 14.56 -8.19
N LYS A 94 -4.26 14.98 -7.78
CA LYS A 94 -3.67 14.53 -6.52
C LYS A 94 -4.40 15.10 -5.31
N ASP A 95 -4.82 16.36 -5.38
CA ASP A 95 -5.61 17.02 -4.33
C ASP A 95 -6.95 16.32 -4.13
N GLY A 96 -7.70 16.07 -5.22
CA GLY A 96 -8.97 15.34 -5.18
C GLY A 96 -8.86 13.93 -4.60
N ILE A 97 -7.76 13.19 -4.86
CA ILE A 97 -7.51 11.90 -4.18
C ILE A 97 -7.34 12.11 -2.66
N GLY A 98 -6.61 13.15 -2.26
CA GLY A 98 -6.43 13.53 -0.86
C GLY A 98 -7.76 13.85 -0.16
N ASP A 99 -8.60 14.66 -0.79
CA ASP A 99 -9.90 15.05 -0.23
C ASP A 99 -10.87 13.86 -0.14
N ILE A 100 -10.89 12.97 -1.13
CA ILE A 100 -11.62 11.71 -1.05
C ILE A 100 -11.18 10.90 0.20
N LEU A 101 -9.88 10.80 0.46
CA LEU A 101 -9.36 10.08 1.63
C LEU A 101 -9.80 10.77 2.94
N VAL A 102 -9.71 12.10 3.01
CA VAL A 102 -10.14 12.90 4.19
C VAL A 102 -11.63 12.65 4.47
N VAL A 103 -12.47 12.65 3.44
CA VAL A 103 -13.92 12.40 3.58
C VAL A 103 -14.20 10.96 4.01
N LEU A 104 -13.49 9.97 3.46
CA LEU A 104 -13.65 8.56 3.87
C LEU A 104 -13.24 8.33 5.33
N ILE A 105 -12.12 8.92 5.78
CA ILE A 105 -11.71 8.89 7.19
C ILE A 105 -12.79 9.55 8.06
N GLY A 106 -13.30 10.71 7.64
CA GLY A 106 -14.39 11.40 8.31
C GLY A 106 -15.66 10.58 8.44
N TYR A 107 -16.06 9.89 7.36
CA TYR A 107 -17.19 8.97 7.37
C TYR A 107 -16.97 7.84 8.37
N CYS A 108 -15.81 7.17 8.33
CA CYS A 108 -15.47 6.10 9.27
C CYS A 108 -15.57 6.58 10.72
N LEU A 109 -15.02 7.78 11.01
CA LEU A 109 -15.07 8.39 12.33
C LEU A 109 -16.51 8.61 12.82
N GLN A 110 -17.39 9.14 11.96
CA GLN A 110 -18.81 9.32 12.29
C GLN A 110 -19.55 7.99 12.52
N ARG A 111 -19.11 6.90 11.86
CA ARG A 111 -19.68 5.55 12.01
C ARG A 111 -19.08 4.74 13.14
N GLY A 112 -18.00 5.22 13.76
CA GLY A 112 -17.26 4.50 14.79
C GLY A 112 -16.41 3.36 14.24
N TRP A 113 -15.90 3.50 13.02
CA TRP A 113 -15.01 2.54 12.34
C TRP A 113 -13.63 3.15 12.16
N THR A 114 -12.63 2.30 11.90
CA THR A 114 -11.33 2.77 11.39
C THR A 114 -11.19 2.48 9.90
N ILE A 115 -10.36 3.27 9.22
CA ILE A 115 -10.11 3.07 7.78
C ILE A 115 -9.37 1.74 7.53
N GLU A 116 -8.54 1.31 8.48
CA GLU A 116 -7.83 0.04 8.43
C GLU A 116 -8.79 -1.16 8.51
N GLU A 117 -9.84 -1.09 9.33
CA GLU A 117 -10.87 -2.13 9.40
C GLU A 117 -11.58 -2.27 8.04
N CYS A 118 -11.96 -1.15 7.42
CA CYS A 118 -12.58 -1.14 6.10
C CYS A 118 -11.64 -1.70 5.02
N LEU A 119 -10.36 -1.30 5.04
CA LEU A 119 -9.38 -1.77 4.06
C LEU A 119 -9.05 -3.25 4.26
N GLN A 120 -8.94 -3.73 5.50
CA GLN A 120 -8.72 -5.13 5.81
C GLN A 120 -9.86 -6.00 5.29
N GLN A 121 -11.11 -5.57 5.50
CA GLN A 121 -12.28 -6.26 4.95
C GLN A 121 -12.23 -6.32 3.42
N ALA A 122 -11.94 -5.19 2.75
CA ALA A 122 -11.81 -5.15 1.29
C ALA A 122 -10.67 -6.06 0.79
N TYR A 123 -9.52 -6.06 1.48
CA TYR A 123 -8.37 -6.89 1.13
C TYR A 123 -8.70 -8.39 1.24
N ASP A 124 -9.39 -8.78 2.31
CA ASP A 124 -9.80 -10.16 2.54
C ASP A 124 -10.71 -10.70 1.43
N GLU A 125 -11.50 -9.83 0.80
CA GLU A 125 -12.30 -10.17 -0.36
C GLU A 125 -11.49 -10.23 -1.67
N ILE A 126 -10.60 -9.26 -1.93
CA ILE A 126 -9.88 -9.20 -3.21
C ILE A 126 -8.75 -10.23 -3.31
N LYS A 127 -8.13 -10.61 -2.18
CA LYS A 127 -6.98 -11.54 -2.16
C LYS A 127 -7.31 -12.94 -2.70
N THR A 128 -8.58 -13.34 -2.72
CA THR A 128 -9.02 -14.65 -3.22
C THR A 128 -9.69 -14.57 -4.60
N ARG A 129 -9.77 -13.39 -5.23
CA ARG A 129 -10.43 -13.24 -6.53
C ARG A 129 -9.64 -13.97 -7.62
N GLN A 130 -10.38 -14.63 -8.51
CA GLN A 130 -9.88 -15.14 -9.79
C GLN A 130 -10.51 -14.30 -10.90
N GLY A 131 -9.77 -14.04 -11.97
CA GLY A 131 -10.12 -13.01 -12.95
C GLY A 131 -9.01 -12.71 -13.94
N HIS A 132 -9.29 -11.79 -14.86
CA HIS A 132 -8.33 -11.26 -15.81
C HIS A 132 -8.46 -9.73 -15.86
N VAL A 133 -7.45 -9.04 -16.38
CA VAL A 133 -7.50 -7.60 -16.61
C VAL A 133 -7.94 -7.37 -18.06
N ASN A 134 -8.89 -6.45 -18.28
CA ASN A 134 -9.33 -6.07 -19.63
C ASN A 134 -8.38 -5.05 -20.28
N ASP A 135 -8.64 -4.66 -21.53
CA ASP A 135 -7.82 -3.70 -22.28
C ASP A 135 -7.81 -2.28 -21.67
N GLU A 136 -8.76 -1.98 -20.78
CA GLU A 136 -8.86 -0.72 -20.04
C GLU A 136 -8.11 -0.75 -18.69
N GLY A 137 -7.47 -1.87 -18.35
CA GLY A 137 -6.74 -2.03 -17.08
C GLY A 137 -7.63 -2.38 -15.88
N ILE A 138 -8.91 -2.70 -16.10
CA ILE A 138 -9.87 -3.03 -15.04
C ILE A 138 -9.86 -4.54 -14.79
N PHE A 139 -9.79 -4.95 -13.52
CA PHE A 139 -9.90 -6.35 -13.13
C PHE A 139 -11.34 -6.86 -13.30
N VAL A 140 -11.52 -7.84 -14.17
CA VAL A 140 -12.78 -8.53 -14.44
C VAL A 140 -12.76 -9.89 -13.73
N LYS A 141 -13.68 -10.05 -12.77
CA LYS A 141 -13.82 -11.29 -11.98
C LYS A 141 -14.30 -12.44 -12.87
N GLU A 142 -13.72 -13.62 -12.70
CA GLU A 142 -14.24 -14.85 -13.29
C GLU A 142 -15.58 -15.22 -12.65
N CYS A 143 -16.65 -15.27 -13.44
CA CYS A 143 -17.95 -15.74 -12.98
C CYS A 143 -18.08 -17.24 -13.32
N LYS A 144 -18.30 -18.10 -12.32
CA LYS A 144 -18.84 -19.44 -12.56
C LYS A 144 -20.33 -19.29 -12.88
N ASP A 145 -20.77 -19.85 -13.99
CA ASP A 145 -22.19 -19.94 -14.40
C ASP A 145 -22.94 -18.62 -14.65
N GLY A 146 -22.24 -17.57 -15.13
CA GLY A 146 -22.88 -16.36 -15.68
C GLY A 146 -23.55 -15.42 -14.67
N GLN A 147 -23.40 -15.66 -13.37
CA GLN A 147 -23.83 -14.73 -12.32
C GLN A 147 -22.62 -14.00 -11.74
N CYS A 148 -22.39 -12.76 -12.19
CA CYS A 148 -21.55 -11.83 -11.45
C CYS A 148 -22.44 -10.83 -10.70
N LYS A 149 -22.21 -10.71 -9.39
CA LYS A 149 -22.62 -9.51 -8.65
C LYS A 149 -21.64 -8.40 -9.07
N ILE A 150 -22.22 -7.31 -9.58
CA ILE A 150 -21.55 -6.03 -9.82
C ILE A 150 -21.08 -5.48 -8.48
#